data_AF-A0A1G1X2R3-F1
#
_entry.id   AF-A0A1G1X2R3-F1
#
_cell.length_a   1.000
_cell.length_b   1.000
_cell.length_c   1.000
_cell.angle_alpha   90.00
_cell.angle_beta   90.00
_cell.angle_gamma   90.00
#
_symmetry.space_group_name_H-M   'P 1'
#
loop_
_entity.id
_entity.type
_entity.pdbx_description
1 polymer ?
#
loop_
_entity_poly.entity_id
_entity_poly.type
_entity_poly.pdbx_seq_one_letter_code
_entity_poly.pdbx_strand_id
1 'polypeptide(L)'
;MPARQAGPLTPLWVGGETPVRVRIAPSPTGNLHVGTARTSLFNELFARHHNGKFIVRIEDTDKERSKPEYEQAILEGLTWLGVTWDEGPDIGGEYGPYRQSERTESYTQALQQLLDTGKAYKEGEAIRLKVEPQTVTFHDLSRGDIAIDTKSFEGDFIIARNINDPVFHLAVVCDDAAMKISHVIRGEDHIHNTAKHILIQKALGYPQPEYAHLPLLLDAQRKKLSKRNQETNLLAYRDMGFLPEAMLNYLALLGWNPGDEREFFTHEELATAFSMERVQKGGAIFSTEKLTAINKHYIRSLSVPELMQRAGISEENDATAKAVALEQERISTLTELPEAIAFASPEWQATYPPSMLVWKKSTAEATKTILADLITKVVQYEKGDFTALQLQEYLIAWIDSGGLGRGDVLWPMRVALTGREHSPGPFEIAEVVGKNETIRRLTAARDIL
;
A
#
# COMPACT_ATOMS: atom_id res chain seq x y z
N MET A 1 -26.60 -42.40 -13.66
CA MET A 1 -25.85 -42.41 -12.38
C MET A 1 -26.73 -41.75 -11.33
N PRO A 2 -26.96 -42.35 -10.15
CA PRO A 2 -27.96 -41.82 -9.23
C PRO A 2 -27.44 -40.58 -8.51
N ALA A 3 -28.35 -39.62 -8.32
CA ALA A 3 -28.13 -38.36 -7.64
C ALA A 3 -27.70 -38.59 -6.18
N ARG A 4 -26.60 -37.94 -5.76
CA ARG A 4 -26.23 -37.86 -4.34
C ARG A 4 -27.19 -36.89 -3.65
N GLN A 5 -28.04 -37.42 -2.78
CA GLN A 5 -28.78 -36.62 -1.81
C GLN A 5 -27.78 -35.94 -0.87
N ALA A 6 -27.80 -34.61 -0.83
CA ALA A 6 -27.12 -33.85 0.21
C ALA A 6 -27.86 -34.09 1.53
N GLY A 7 -27.18 -34.73 2.49
CA GLY A 7 -27.72 -34.95 3.83
C GLY A 7 -27.82 -33.64 4.62
N PRO A 8 -28.64 -33.60 5.68
CA PRO A 8 -28.78 -32.42 6.53
C PRO A 8 -27.44 -32.05 7.18
N LEU A 9 -27.08 -30.77 7.10
CA LEU A 9 -25.92 -30.18 7.77
C LEU A 9 -26.01 -30.48 9.27
N THR A 10 -25.17 -31.39 9.76
CA THR A 10 -25.13 -31.79 11.16
C THR A 10 -24.38 -30.72 11.94
N PRO A 11 -24.93 -30.18 13.05
CA PRO A 11 -24.20 -29.23 13.87
C PRO A 11 -23.21 -30.00 14.74
N LEU A 12 -21.92 -29.94 14.38
CA LEU A 12 -20.83 -30.46 15.21
C LEU A 12 -19.79 -29.36 15.38
N TRP A 13 -20.05 -28.45 16.31
CA TRP A 13 -19.00 -27.59 16.85
C TRP A 13 -18.91 -27.89 18.36
N VAL A 14 -18.16 -28.94 18.68
CA VAL A 14 -17.83 -29.31 20.05
C VAL A 14 -16.30 -29.41 20.15
N GLY A 15 -15.69 -28.44 20.84
CA GLY A 15 -14.53 -28.68 21.70
C GLY A 15 -13.19 -29.10 21.09
N GLY A 16 -12.78 -28.52 19.96
CA GLY A 16 -11.38 -28.49 19.51
C GLY A 16 -11.06 -27.12 18.90
N GLU A 17 -9.85 -26.60 19.05
CA GLU A 17 -9.43 -25.31 18.47
C GLU A 17 -9.76 -25.30 16.98
N THR A 18 -10.79 -24.55 16.60
CA THR A 18 -11.18 -24.38 15.20
C THR A 18 -10.00 -23.78 14.45
N PRO A 19 -9.51 -24.41 13.37
CA PRO A 19 -8.43 -23.84 12.58
C PRO A 19 -8.78 -22.41 12.15
N VAL A 20 -7.86 -21.46 12.37
CA VAL A 20 -8.11 -20.07 12.03
C VAL A 20 -8.33 -19.94 10.51
N ARG A 21 -9.49 -19.42 10.16
CA ARG A 21 -9.91 -19.06 8.80
C ARG A 21 -10.51 -17.67 8.84
N VAL A 22 -9.96 -16.78 8.03
CA VAL A 22 -10.33 -15.37 7.94
C VAL A 22 -10.43 -14.95 6.49
N ARG A 23 -11.11 -13.85 6.21
CA ARG A 23 -11.35 -13.42 4.83
C ARG A 23 -11.43 -11.93 4.67
N ILE A 24 -10.97 -11.46 3.52
CA ILE A 24 -11.44 -10.20 2.93
C ILE A 24 -12.57 -10.50 1.94
N ALA A 25 -13.59 -9.64 1.95
CA ALA A 25 -14.76 -9.77 1.12
C ALA A 25 -15.07 -8.47 0.36
N PRO A 26 -14.22 -8.01 -0.58
CA PRO A 26 -14.44 -6.74 -1.26
C PRO A 26 -15.50 -6.88 -2.36
N SER A 27 -16.36 -5.85 -2.48
CA SER A 27 -17.21 -5.69 -3.66
C SER A 27 -16.39 -5.06 -4.79
N PRO A 28 -16.39 -5.63 -6.02
CA PRO A 28 -15.58 -5.14 -7.13
C PRO A 28 -16.27 -3.96 -7.83
N THR A 29 -16.55 -2.88 -7.08
CA THR A 29 -17.27 -1.69 -7.56
C THR A 29 -16.35 -0.49 -7.80
N GLY A 30 -15.04 -0.71 -7.76
CA GLY A 30 -14.00 0.29 -7.86
C GLY A 30 -12.63 -0.30 -7.49
N ASN A 31 -11.59 0.50 -7.63
CA ASN A 31 -10.22 0.09 -7.32
C ASN A 31 -10.03 -0.22 -5.82
N LEU A 32 -8.96 -0.94 -5.50
CA LEU A 32 -8.62 -1.31 -4.12
C LEU A 32 -8.29 -0.07 -3.27
N HIS A 33 -9.18 0.24 -2.35
CA HIS A 33 -8.99 1.31 -1.37
C HIS A 33 -7.93 0.92 -0.32
N VAL A 34 -7.05 1.84 0.09
CA VAL A 34 -6.00 1.60 1.11
C VAL A 34 -6.56 1.05 2.44
N GLY A 35 -7.78 1.43 2.82
CA GLY A 35 -8.48 0.86 3.99
C GLY A 35 -8.87 -0.61 3.82
N THR A 36 -9.27 -1.02 2.62
CA THR A 36 -9.52 -2.43 2.29
C THR A 36 -8.19 -3.19 2.22
N ALA A 37 -7.14 -2.58 1.67
CA ALA A 37 -5.79 -3.14 1.67
C ALA A 37 -5.29 -3.40 3.10
N ARG A 38 -5.42 -2.42 4.01
CA ARG A 38 -5.10 -2.59 5.44
C ARG A 38 -5.91 -3.70 6.09
N THR A 39 -7.22 -3.74 5.83
CA THR A 39 -8.09 -4.80 6.38
C THR A 39 -7.65 -6.18 5.88
N SER A 40 -7.27 -6.28 4.60
CA SER A 40 -6.74 -7.51 4.00
C SER A 40 -5.43 -7.93 4.66
N LEU A 41 -4.50 -6.99 4.83
CA LEU A 41 -3.24 -7.22 5.52
C LEU A 41 -3.46 -7.71 6.95
N PHE A 42 -4.36 -7.10 7.72
CA PHE A 42 -4.62 -7.53 9.11
C PHE A 42 -5.24 -8.93 9.18
N ASN A 43 -6.11 -9.29 8.23
CA ASN A 43 -6.61 -10.66 8.11
C ASN A 43 -5.47 -11.63 7.78
N GLU A 44 -4.63 -11.29 6.80
CA GLU A 44 -3.50 -12.13 6.39
C GLU A 44 -2.51 -12.32 7.54
N LEU A 45 -2.05 -11.24 8.19
CA LEU A 45 -1.16 -11.30 9.35
C LEU A 45 -1.76 -12.14 10.49
N PHE A 46 -3.05 -11.98 10.79
CA PHE A 46 -3.74 -12.79 11.79
C PHE A 46 -3.76 -14.28 11.43
N ALA A 47 -4.01 -14.60 10.16
CA ALA A 47 -3.97 -15.97 9.67
C ALA A 47 -2.55 -16.55 9.79
N ARG A 48 -1.52 -15.83 9.33
CA ARG A 48 -0.13 -16.30 9.41
C ARG A 48 0.33 -16.51 10.85
N HIS A 49 0.00 -15.59 11.76
CA HIS A 49 0.33 -15.70 13.17
C HIS A 49 -0.24 -16.97 13.82
N HIS A 50 -1.44 -17.38 13.42
CA HIS A 50 -2.14 -18.54 13.98
C HIS A 50 -2.06 -19.79 13.10
N ASN A 51 -1.14 -19.83 12.12
CA ASN A 51 -1.04 -20.94 11.14
C ASN A 51 -2.38 -21.29 10.46
N GLY A 52 -3.20 -20.26 10.24
CA GLY A 52 -4.52 -20.33 9.63
C GLY A 52 -4.52 -20.12 8.12
N LYS A 53 -5.72 -19.86 7.59
CA LYS A 53 -5.98 -19.60 6.17
C LYS A 53 -6.56 -18.22 5.96
N PHE A 54 -6.03 -17.51 4.96
CA PHE A 54 -6.57 -16.25 4.50
C PHE A 54 -7.27 -16.43 3.16
N ILE A 55 -8.54 -16.02 3.09
CA ILE A 55 -9.42 -16.21 1.94
C ILE A 55 -9.76 -14.87 1.30
N VAL A 56 -9.80 -14.83 -0.03
CA VAL A 56 -10.37 -13.71 -0.80
C VAL A 56 -11.72 -14.17 -1.38
N ARG A 57 -12.80 -13.48 -1.02
CA ARG A 57 -14.14 -13.70 -1.59
C ARG A 57 -14.64 -12.44 -2.27
N ILE A 58 -15.12 -12.52 -3.50
CA ILE A 58 -15.64 -11.37 -4.24
C ILE A 58 -17.14 -11.22 -4.01
N GLU A 59 -17.55 -10.06 -3.49
CA GLU A 59 -18.97 -9.75 -3.23
C GLU A 59 -19.59 -8.97 -4.40
N ASP A 60 -19.84 -9.67 -5.50
CA ASP A 60 -20.31 -9.16 -6.79
C ASP A 60 -21.83 -9.29 -7.01
N THR A 61 -22.61 -9.33 -5.92
CA THR A 61 -24.08 -9.44 -5.99
C THR A 61 -24.75 -8.21 -6.62
N ASP A 62 -24.09 -7.06 -6.60
CA ASP A 62 -24.53 -5.85 -7.31
C ASP A 62 -23.99 -5.87 -8.75
N LYS A 63 -24.75 -6.46 -9.67
CA LYS A 63 -24.35 -6.64 -11.08
C LYS A 63 -24.14 -5.34 -11.85
N GLU A 64 -24.77 -4.24 -11.42
CA GLU A 64 -24.65 -2.96 -12.12
C GLU A 64 -23.32 -2.27 -11.82
N ARG A 65 -22.87 -2.35 -10.56
CA ARG A 65 -21.64 -1.70 -10.11
C ARG A 65 -20.44 -2.62 -10.13
N SER A 66 -20.65 -3.92 -10.02
CA SER A 66 -19.58 -4.93 -10.02
C SER A 66 -19.03 -5.13 -11.41
N LYS A 67 -17.71 -5.02 -11.57
CA LYS A 67 -17.08 -5.22 -12.87
C LYS A 67 -15.83 -6.09 -12.80
N PRO A 68 -15.57 -6.96 -13.80
CA PRO A 68 -14.38 -7.80 -13.84
C PRO A 68 -13.06 -7.02 -13.74
N GLU A 69 -12.96 -5.82 -14.33
CA GLU A 69 -11.75 -5.00 -14.25
C GLU A 69 -11.43 -4.55 -12.81
N TYR A 70 -12.46 -4.35 -11.97
CA TYR A 70 -12.27 -3.98 -10.57
C TYR A 70 -11.89 -5.18 -9.72
N GLU A 71 -12.43 -6.37 -10.01
CA GLU A 71 -11.95 -7.60 -9.39
C GLU A 71 -10.46 -7.80 -9.69
N GLN A 72 -10.05 -7.68 -10.95
CA GLN A 72 -8.65 -7.81 -11.34
C GLN A 72 -7.76 -6.78 -10.65
N ALA A 73 -8.16 -5.51 -10.61
CA ALA A 73 -7.42 -4.45 -9.92
C ALA A 73 -7.31 -4.69 -8.41
N ILE A 74 -8.31 -5.33 -7.79
CA ILE A 74 -8.25 -5.72 -6.38
C ILE A 74 -7.19 -6.81 -6.16
N LEU A 75 -7.22 -7.88 -6.95
CA LEU A 75 -6.26 -8.98 -6.81
C LEU A 75 -4.83 -8.53 -7.14
N GLU A 76 -4.67 -7.72 -8.17
CA GLU A 76 -3.38 -7.11 -8.54
C GLU A 76 -2.85 -6.21 -7.41
N GLY A 77 -3.71 -5.38 -6.81
CA GLY A 77 -3.32 -4.51 -5.70
C GLY A 77 -2.89 -5.29 -4.46
N LEU A 78 -3.61 -6.36 -4.10
CA LEU A 78 -3.22 -7.23 -2.99
C LEU A 78 -1.89 -7.95 -3.27
N THR A 79 -1.73 -8.48 -4.48
CA THR A 79 -0.49 -9.14 -4.92
C THR A 79 0.69 -8.18 -4.88
N TRP A 80 0.51 -6.96 -5.42
CA TRP A 80 1.54 -5.92 -5.38
C TRP A 80 1.94 -5.60 -3.94
N LEU A 81 0.98 -5.48 -3.02
CA LEU A 81 1.25 -5.22 -1.60
C LEU A 81 2.04 -6.35 -0.92
N GLY A 82 2.13 -7.53 -1.52
CA GLY A 82 2.71 -8.73 -0.91
C GLY A 82 1.70 -9.56 -0.10
N VAL A 83 0.41 -9.24 -0.17
CA VAL A 83 -0.66 -9.99 0.51
C VAL A 83 -1.05 -11.19 -0.35
N THR A 84 -0.80 -12.40 0.15
CA THR A 84 -1.12 -13.66 -0.53
C THR A 84 -2.27 -14.37 0.17
N TRP A 85 -3.14 -15.04 -0.59
CA TRP A 85 -4.28 -15.80 -0.06
C TRP A 85 -4.16 -17.29 -0.36
N ASP A 86 -4.77 -18.09 0.51
CA ASP A 86 -4.77 -19.56 0.42
C ASP A 86 -5.93 -20.08 -0.44
N GLU A 87 -7.02 -19.31 -0.52
CA GLU A 87 -8.22 -19.62 -1.29
C GLU A 87 -8.78 -18.35 -1.90
N GLY A 88 -9.23 -18.42 -3.16
CA GLY A 88 -9.65 -17.22 -3.88
C GLY A 88 -10.28 -17.49 -5.24
N PRO A 89 -10.81 -16.44 -5.90
CA PRO A 89 -11.51 -16.54 -7.17
C PRO A 89 -10.60 -16.94 -8.37
N ASP A 90 -9.29 -16.77 -8.22
CA ASP A 90 -8.25 -17.05 -9.21
C ASP A 90 -7.53 -18.38 -8.95
N ILE A 91 -7.28 -18.73 -7.69
CA ILE A 91 -6.56 -19.96 -7.31
C ILE A 91 -7.47 -21.12 -6.87
N GLY A 92 -8.77 -20.87 -6.68
CA GLY A 92 -9.72 -21.88 -6.21
C GLY A 92 -9.55 -22.21 -4.72
N GLY A 93 -9.94 -23.43 -4.35
CA GLY A 93 -9.89 -23.93 -2.97
C GLY A 93 -11.08 -24.83 -2.61
N GLU A 94 -11.08 -25.40 -1.41
CA GLU A 94 -12.07 -26.42 -0.98
C GLU A 94 -13.52 -25.90 -0.90
N TYR A 95 -13.70 -24.60 -0.59
CA TYR A 95 -15.02 -24.01 -0.29
C TYR A 95 -15.56 -23.10 -1.40
N GLY A 96 -14.99 -23.22 -2.60
CA GLY A 96 -15.42 -22.46 -3.76
C GLY A 96 -16.88 -22.76 -4.17
N PRO A 97 -17.44 -21.97 -5.11
CA PRO A 97 -16.81 -20.85 -5.80
C PRO A 97 -16.62 -19.61 -4.89
N TYR A 98 -15.66 -18.73 -5.21
CA TYR A 98 -15.31 -17.56 -4.37
C TYR A 98 -15.89 -16.24 -4.87
N ARG A 99 -16.79 -16.27 -5.86
CA ARG A 99 -17.62 -15.13 -6.27
C ARG A 99 -19.06 -15.37 -5.80
N GLN A 100 -19.69 -14.37 -5.20
CA GLN A 100 -21.05 -14.53 -4.69
C GLN A 100 -22.08 -14.76 -5.80
N SER A 101 -21.87 -14.18 -6.97
CA SER A 101 -22.73 -14.37 -8.15
C SER A 101 -22.82 -15.83 -8.61
N GLU A 102 -21.84 -16.66 -8.26
CA GLU A 102 -21.74 -18.10 -8.59
C GLU A 102 -22.36 -19.01 -7.51
N ARG A 103 -22.92 -18.43 -6.43
CA ARG A 103 -23.37 -19.17 -5.22
C ARG A 103 -24.87 -19.07 -4.93
N THR A 104 -25.65 -18.56 -5.90
CA THR A 104 -27.07 -18.22 -5.73
C THR A 104 -27.94 -19.34 -5.17
N GLU A 105 -27.70 -20.60 -5.58
CA GLU A 105 -28.46 -21.76 -5.10
C GLU A 105 -28.39 -21.93 -3.58
N SER A 106 -27.21 -21.75 -2.98
CA SER A 106 -27.03 -21.88 -1.53
C SER A 106 -27.82 -20.83 -0.74
N TYR A 107 -27.95 -19.62 -1.30
CA TYR A 107 -28.72 -18.54 -0.68
C TYR A 107 -30.22 -18.80 -0.79
N THR A 108 -30.68 -19.30 -1.94
CA THR A 108 -32.07 -19.70 -2.14
C THR A 108 -32.49 -20.80 -1.15
N GLN A 109 -31.62 -21.79 -0.90
CA GLN A 109 -31.86 -22.83 0.11
C GLN A 109 -31.98 -22.24 1.52
N ALA A 110 -31.07 -21.35 1.91
CA ALA A 110 -31.12 -20.67 3.21
C ALA A 110 -32.41 -19.82 3.37
N LEU A 111 -32.82 -19.10 2.33
CA LEU A 111 -34.09 -18.35 2.33
C LEU A 111 -35.29 -19.27 2.49
N GLN A 112 -35.31 -20.40 1.78
CA GLN A 112 -36.41 -21.36 1.88
C GLN A 112 -36.49 -21.94 3.30
N GLN A 113 -35.36 -22.32 3.89
CA GLN A 113 -35.32 -22.76 5.29
C GLN A 113 -35.89 -21.71 6.25
N LEU A 114 -35.52 -20.43 6.08
CA LEU A 114 -36.02 -19.36 6.94
C LEU A 114 -37.54 -19.13 6.78
N LEU A 115 -38.06 -19.28 5.57
CA LEU A 115 -39.50 -19.20 5.30
C LEU A 115 -40.25 -20.40 5.91
N ASP A 116 -39.74 -21.61 5.70
CA ASP A 116 -40.37 -22.86 6.18
C ASP A 116 -40.39 -22.95 7.70
N THR A 117 -39.33 -22.46 8.36
CA THR A 117 -39.25 -22.39 9.84
C THR A 117 -39.97 -21.18 10.42
N GLY A 118 -40.58 -20.34 9.57
CA GLY A 118 -41.30 -19.15 9.99
C GLY A 118 -40.42 -18.05 10.59
N LYS A 119 -39.10 -18.14 10.45
CA LYS A 119 -38.11 -17.13 10.89
C LYS A 119 -37.99 -15.95 9.93
N ALA A 120 -38.44 -16.10 8.70
CA ALA A 120 -38.63 -15.03 7.73
C ALA A 120 -40.05 -15.05 7.16
N TYR A 121 -40.44 -13.99 6.47
CA TYR A 121 -41.70 -13.90 5.74
C TYR A 121 -41.56 -13.04 4.49
N LYS A 122 -42.51 -13.17 3.56
CA LYS A 122 -42.59 -12.33 2.36
C LYS A 122 -43.43 -11.08 2.63
N GLU A 123 -42.95 -9.93 2.17
CA GLU A 123 -43.70 -8.68 2.10
C GLU A 123 -43.58 -8.14 0.68
N GLY A 124 -44.63 -8.33 -0.11
CA GLY A 124 -44.51 -8.23 -1.57
C GLY A 124 -43.54 -9.30 -2.09
N GLU A 125 -42.56 -8.88 -2.90
CA GLU A 125 -41.49 -9.76 -3.40
C GLU A 125 -40.34 -9.91 -2.40
N ALA A 126 -40.15 -8.93 -1.51
CA ALA A 126 -39.05 -8.92 -0.56
C ALA A 126 -39.23 -9.97 0.53
N ILE A 127 -38.12 -10.50 1.01
CA ILE A 127 -38.08 -11.43 2.15
C ILE A 127 -37.43 -10.71 3.33
N ARG A 128 -38.13 -10.66 4.46
CA ARG A 128 -37.70 -10.01 5.70
C ARG A 128 -37.46 -11.04 6.80
N LEU A 129 -36.39 -10.85 7.56
CA LEU A 129 -36.12 -11.63 8.78
C LEU A 129 -37.00 -11.11 9.91
N LYS A 130 -37.67 -12.00 10.64
CA LYS A 130 -38.40 -11.63 11.86
C LYS A 130 -37.43 -11.36 12.99
N VAL A 131 -37.56 -10.21 13.63
CA VAL A 131 -36.68 -9.76 14.71
C VAL A 131 -37.47 -9.64 15.99
N GLU A 132 -37.18 -10.53 16.94
CA GLU A 132 -37.69 -10.40 18.30
C GLU A 132 -36.97 -9.25 19.04
N PRO A 133 -37.70 -8.42 19.82
CA PRO A 133 -37.10 -7.39 20.67
C PRO A 133 -36.10 -8.01 21.66
N GLN A 134 -34.82 -7.68 21.50
CA GLN A 134 -33.73 -8.20 22.33
C GLN A 134 -32.51 -7.29 22.26
N THR A 135 -31.56 -7.49 23.17
CA THR A 135 -30.22 -6.92 23.05
C THR A 135 -29.28 -7.99 22.51
N VAL A 136 -28.71 -7.76 21.34
CA VAL A 136 -27.68 -8.63 20.77
C VAL A 136 -26.34 -8.21 21.38
N THR A 137 -25.73 -9.11 22.13
CA THR A 137 -24.40 -8.92 22.72
C THR A 137 -23.37 -9.82 22.03
N PHE A 138 -22.16 -9.30 21.87
CA PHE A 138 -21.01 -10.07 21.42
C PHE A 138 -19.71 -9.44 21.93
N HIS A 139 -18.69 -10.27 22.12
CA HIS A 139 -17.34 -9.81 22.43
C HIS A 139 -16.60 -9.54 21.12
N ASP A 140 -16.08 -8.33 20.96
CA ASP A 140 -15.23 -7.95 19.83
C ASP A 140 -13.77 -7.94 20.26
N LEU A 141 -12.90 -8.64 19.54
CA LEU A 141 -11.48 -8.78 19.90
C LEU A 141 -10.70 -7.46 19.93
N SER A 142 -11.17 -6.42 19.22
CA SER A 142 -10.55 -5.09 19.19
C SER A 142 -11.30 -4.07 20.08
N ARG A 143 -12.63 -4.21 20.22
CA ARG A 143 -13.48 -3.23 20.89
C ARG A 143 -13.90 -3.61 22.31
N GLY A 144 -13.87 -4.89 22.65
CA GLY A 144 -14.44 -5.47 23.87
C GLY A 144 -15.93 -5.76 23.70
N ASP A 145 -16.68 -5.79 24.80
CA ASP A 145 -18.10 -6.14 24.78
C ASP A 145 -18.95 -5.06 24.09
N ILE A 146 -19.77 -5.49 23.12
CA ILE A 146 -20.70 -4.64 22.39
C ILE A 146 -22.13 -5.14 22.65
N ALA A 147 -23.05 -4.20 22.84
CA ALA A 147 -24.48 -4.46 22.99
C ALA A 147 -25.28 -3.58 22.03
N ILE A 148 -26.12 -4.18 21.19
CA ILE A 148 -27.00 -3.47 20.25
C ILE A 148 -28.45 -3.91 20.49
N ASP A 149 -29.31 -2.94 20.80
CA ASP A 149 -30.75 -3.16 20.91
C ASP A 149 -31.38 -3.30 19.52
N THR A 150 -32.15 -4.35 19.28
CA THR A 150 -32.81 -4.61 17.99
C THR A 150 -33.83 -3.53 17.61
N LYS A 151 -34.30 -2.70 18.56
CA LYS A 151 -35.12 -1.50 18.26
C LYS A 151 -34.43 -0.53 17.29
N SER A 152 -33.09 -0.51 17.27
CA SER A 152 -32.32 0.32 16.34
C SER A 152 -32.41 -0.12 14.86
N PHE A 153 -32.97 -1.30 14.58
CA PHE A 153 -33.13 -1.80 13.21
C PHE A 153 -34.40 -1.29 12.51
N GLU A 154 -35.27 -0.58 13.23
CA GLU A 154 -36.58 -0.12 12.75
C GLU A 154 -37.51 -1.28 12.34
N GLY A 155 -37.38 -2.42 13.03
CA GLY A 155 -38.21 -3.62 12.86
C GLY A 155 -37.53 -4.73 12.06
N ASP A 156 -38.34 -5.54 11.40
CA ASP A 156 -37.91 -6.69 10.59
C ASP A 156 -37.17 -6.19 9.34
N PHE A 157 -35.95 -6.66 9.09
CA PHE A 157 -35.12 -6.14 8.00
C PHE A 157 -35.06 -7.08 6.80
N ILE A 158 -34.85 -6.51 5.61
CA ILE A 158 -34.77 -7.24 4.35
C ILE A 158 -33.50 -8.11 4.32
N ILE A 159 -33.67 -9.39 3.98
CA ILE A 159 -32.60 -10.36 3.73
C ILE A 159 -32.53 -10.80 2.26
N ALA A 160 -33.57 -10.53 1.47
CA ALA A 160 -33.55 -10.69 0.02
C ALA A 160 -34.57 -9.78 -0.68
N ARG A 161 -34.26 -9.32 -1.89
CA ARG A 161 -35.21 -8.60 -2.75
C ARG A 161 -36.28 -9.54 -3.32
N ASN A 162 -35.91 -10.79 -3.56
CA ASN A 162 -36.79 -11.94 -3.84
C ASN A 162 -36.04 -13.25 -3.56
N ILE A 163 -36.68 -14.40 -3.77
CA ILE A 163 -36.12 -15.72 -3.43
C ILE A 163 -34.80 -16.08 -4.16
N ASN A 164 -34.51 -15.41 -5.27
CA ASN A 164 -33.31 -15.62 -6.09
C ASN A 164 -32.30 -14.47 -5.98
N ASP A 165 -32.60 -13.44 -5.17
CA ASP A 165 -31.83 -12.20 -5.12
C ASP A 165 -31.58 -11.77 -3.67
N PRO A 166 -30.65 -12.47 -2.97
CA PRO A 166 -30.31 -12.18 -1.59
C PRO A 166 -29.59 -10.84 -1.46
N VAL A 167 -29.78 -10.16 -0.33
CA VAL A 167 -29.00 -8.97 -0.03
C VAL A 167 -27.72 -9.33 0.74
N PHE A 168 -26.79 -8.37 0.81
CA PHE A 168 -25.50 -8.47 1.48
C PHE A 168 -25.53 -9.22 2.82
N HIS A 169 -26.49 -8.91 3.71
CA HIS A 169 -26.55 -9.52 5.05
C HIS A 169 -26.68 -11.05 5.01
N LEU A 170 -27.53 -11.59 4.13
CA LEU A 170 -27.73 -13.03 4.03
C LEU A 170 -26.55 -13.69 3.33
N ALA A 171 -26.10 -13.13 2.21
CA ALA A 171 -25.02 -13.69 1.41
C ALA A 171 -23.74 -13.84 2.25
N VAL A 172 -23.35 -12.79 3.00
CA VAL A 172 -22.19 -12.82 3.91
C VAL A 172 -22.31 -13.94 4.94
N VAL A 173 -23.48 -14.10 5.57
CA VAL A 173 -23.67 -15.11 6.62
C VAL A 173 -23.62 -16.52 6.05
N CYS A 174 -24.22 -16.74 4.88
CA CYS A 174 -24.18 -18.03 4.20
C CYS A 174 -22.75 -18.40 3.78
N ASP A 175 -22.01 -17.44 3.23
CA ASP A 175 -20.64 -17.69 2.78
C ASP A 175 -19.66 -17.85 3.93
N ASP A 176 -19.77 -17.03 4.99
CA ASP A 176 -18.90 -17.18 6.16
C ASP A 176 -19.11 -18.55 6.81
N ALA A 177 -20.35 -19.06 6.87
CA ALA A 177 -20.64 -20.41 7.35
C ALA A 177 -20.12 -21.50 6.39
N ALA A 178 -20.39 -21.37 5.08
CA ALA A 178 -19.99 -22.36 4.08
C ALA A 178 -18.46 -22.45 3.93
N MET A 179 -17.75 -21.33 4.04
CA MET A 179 -16.28 -21.25 3.98
C MET A 179 -15.61 -21.50 5.33
N LYS A 180 -16.39 -21.87 6.37
CA LYS A 180 -15.93 -22.14 7.73
C LYS A 180 -15.09 -21.00 8.30
N ILE A 181 -15.50 -19.76 8.07
CA ILE A 181 -14.83 -18.58 8.61
C ILE A 181 -14.95 -18.61 10.14
N SER A 182 -13.81 -18.57 10.80
CA SER A 182 -13.69 -18.59 12.26
C SER A 182 -13.68 -17.18 12.85
N HIS A 183 -13.04 -16.22 12.15
CA HIS A 183 -12.94 -14.84 12.60
C HIS A 183 -13.28 -13.89 11.46
N VAL A 184 -14.11 -12.90 11.77
CA VAL A 184 -14.52 -11.83 10.87
C VAL A 184 -13.85 -10.54 11.31
N ILE A 185 -12.73 -10.22 10.64
CA ILE A 185 -11.97 -8.98 10.87
C ILE A 185 -12.34 -7.99 9.76
N ARG A 186 -13.01 -6.88 10.12
CA ARG A 186 -13.52 -5.89 9.15
C ARG A 186 -13.58 -4.48 9.74
N GLY A 187 -13.89 -3.47 8.92
CA GLY A 187 -14.02 -2.08 9.39
C GLY A 187 -15.17 -1.87 10.38
N GLU A 188 -15.00 -0.94 11.32
CA GLU A 188 -15.99 -0.61 12.37
C GLU A 188 -17.33 -0.08 11.86
N ASP A 189 -17.41 0.34 10.59
CA ASP A 189 -18.67 0.67 9.93
C ASP A 189 -19.62 -0.53 9.78
N HIS A 190 -19.13 -1.76 10.01
CA HIS A 190 -19.94 -2.97 10.05
C HIS A 190 -20.33 -3.43 11.46
N ILE A 191 -20.00 -2.71 12.54
CA ILE A 191 -20.40 -3.10 13.92
C ILE A 191 -21.92 -3.30 14.01
N HIS A 192 -22.69 -2.37 13.47
CA HIS A 192 -24.15 -2.47 13.47
C HIS A 192 -24.66 -3.66 12.63
N ASN A 193 -23.96 -3.96 11.52
CA ASN A 193 -24.27 -5.10 10.66
C ASN A 193 -24.00 -6.44 11.37
N THR A 194 -23.01 -6.50 12.28
CA THR A 194 -22.70 -7.70 13.07
C THR A 194 -23.89 -8.21 13.86
N ALA A 195 -24.65 -7.31 14.50
CA ALA A 195 -25.84 -7.73 15.24
C ALA A 195 -26.91 -8.34 14.33
N LYS A 196 -27.13 -7.78 13.13
CA LYS A 196 -28.01 -8.37 12.10
C LYS A 196 -27.50 -9.75 11.64
N HIS A 197 -26.19 -9.87 11.43
CA HIS A 197 -25.57 -11.13 10.97
C HIS A 197 -25.70 -12.23 12.03
N ILE A 198 -25.51 -11.91 13.31
CA ILE A 198 -25.72 -12.83 14.44
C ILE A 198 -27.17 -13.34 14.48
N LEU A 199 -28.17 -12.48 14.23
CA LEU A 199 -29.56 -12.91 14.18
C LEU A 199 -29.84 -13.86 13.02
N ILE A 200 -29.27 -13.61 11.84
CA ILE A 200 -29.39 -14.51 10.68
C ILE A 200 -28.71 -15.85 10.99
N GLN A 201 -27.49 -15.83 11.56
CA GLN A 201 -26.75 -17.04 11.97
C GLN A 201 -27.58 -17.89 12.93
N LYS A 202 -28.15 -17.28 13.97
CA LYS A 202 -29.04 -17.95 14.93
C LYS A 202 -30.28 -18.52 14.27
N ALA A 203 -30.90 -17.79 13.34
CA ALA A 203 -32.10 -18.24 12.64
C ALA A 203 -31.83 -19.43 11.70
N LEU A 204 -30.64 -19.49 11.10
CA LEU A 204 -30.20 -20.59 10.23
C LEU A 204 -29.56 -21.77 10.99
N GLY A 205 -29.21 -21.58 12.27
CA GLY A 205 -28.44 -22.56 13.04
C GLY A 205 -26.97 -22.64 12.61
N TYR A 206 -26.43 -21.57 12.03
CA TYR A 206 -25.04 -21.50 11.58
C TYR A 206 -24.09 -21.14 12.73
N PRO A 207 -22.81 -21.57 12.66
CA PRO A 207 -21.81 -21.17 13.64
C PRO A 207 -21.63 -19.64 13.64
N GLN A 208 -21.43 -19.09 14.83
CA GLN A 208 -21.09 -17.69 15.01
C GLN A 208 -19.55 -17.56 15.03
N PRO A 209 -18.93 -16.83 14.08
CA PRO A 209 -17.51 -16.54 14.14
C PRO A 209 -17.19 -15.54 15.26
N GLU A 210 -15.92 -15.45 15.62
CA GLU A 210 -15.42 -14.33 16.41
C GLU A 210 -15.35 -13.07 15.56
N TYR A 211 -15.49 -11.90 16.18
CA TYR A 211 -15.54 -10.62 15.47
C TYR A 211 -14.43 -9.68 15.94
N ALA A 212 -13.84 -8.94 15.00
CA ALA A 212 -12.95 -7.84 15.31
C ALA A 212 -13.23 -6.65 14.37
N HIS A 213 -13.42 -5.47 14.94
CA HIS A 213 -13.74 -4.27 14.17
C HIS A 213 -12.60 -3.24 14.19
N LEU A 214 -11.93 -3.12 13.04
CA LEU A 214 -10.80 -2.22 12.82
C LEU A 214 -11.26 -0.76 12.80
N PRO A 215 -10.51 0.16 13.41
CA PRO A 215 -10.83 1.59 13.37
C PRO A 215 -10.76 2.12 11.94
N LEU A 216 -11.59 3.12 11.65
CA LEU A 216 -11.58 3.83 10.37
C LEU A 216 -10.22 4.49 10.12
N LEU A 217 -9.83 4.52 8.84
CA LEU A 217 -8.78 5.41 8.38
C LEU A 217 -9.35 6.82 8.21
N LEU A 218 -8.59 7.79 8.68
CA LEU A 218 -8.94 9.20 8.69
C LEU A 218 -7.99 10.00 7.79
N ASP A 219 -8.48 11.11 7.25
CA ASP A 219 -7.63 12.12 6.61
C ASP A 219 -6.94 13.03 7.65
N ALA A 220 -6.12 13.97 7.17
CA ALA A 220 -5.43 14.96 8.00
C ALA A 220 -6.39 15.85 8.81
N GLN A 221 -7.66 15.97 8.39
CA GLN A 221 -8.71 16.71 9.07
C GLN A 221 -9.55 15.81 10.01
N ARG A 222 -9.11 14.57 10.25
CA ARG A 222 -9.78 13.55 11.08
C ARG A 222 -11.16 13.14 10.57
N LYS A 223 -11.46 13.35 9.28
CA LYS A 223 -12.67 12.82 8.64
C LYS A 223 -12.39 11.45 8.05
N LYS A 224 -13.44 10.64 7.87
CA LYS A 224 -13.33 9.33 7.22
C LYS A 224 -12.69 9.49 5.84
N LEU A 225 -11.61 8.75 5.60
CA LEU A 225 -10.90 8.77 4.33
C LEU A 225 -11.86 8.34 3.21
N SER A 226 -11.95 9.15 2.16
CA SER A 226 -12.99 9.05 1.12
C SER A 226 -12.59 8.06 0.02
N LYS A 227 -13.53 7.21 -0.41
CA LYS A 227 -13.32 6.29 -1.55
C LYS A 227 -13.21 6.98 -2.93
N ARG A 228 -13.41 8.31 -3.00
CA ARG A 228 -13.50 9.07 -4.26
C ARG A 228 -12.21 9.82 -4.61
N ASN A 229 -11.26 9.89 -3.69
CA ASN A 229 -9.98 10.55 -3.94
C ASN A 229 -9.02 9.55 -4.59
N GLN A 230 -8.37 9.94 -5.69
CA GLN A 230 -7.35 9.11 -6.36
C GLN A 230 -6.23 8.68 -5.40
N GLU A 231 -5.92 9.50 -4.40
CA GLU A 231 -4.99 9.24 -3.29
C GLU A 231 -5.38 8.06 -2.39
N THR A 232 -6.52 7.40 -2.63
CA THR A 232 -6.93 6.22 -1.85
C THR A 232 -6.86 4.91 -2.63
N ASN A 233 -6.54 4.97 -3.93
CA ASN A 233 -6.27 3.79 -4.75
C ASN A 233 -4.87 3.26 -4.45
N LEU A 234 -4.78 2.02 -4.00
CA LEU A 234 -3.50 1.39 -3.67
C LEU A 234 -2.53 1.37 -4.85
N LEU A 235 -3.00 1.03 -6.06
CA LEU A 235 -2.15 0.95 -7.25
C LEU A 235 -1.65 2.32 -7.72
N ALA A 236 -2.30 3.42 -7.33
CA ALA A 236 -1.77 4.75 -7.63
C ALA A 236 -0.43 4.99 -6.92
N TYR A 237 -0.24 4.45 -5.70
CA TYR A 237 1.04 4.55 -4.99
C TYR A 237 2.14 3.73 -5.67
N ARG A 238 1.82 2.57 -6.25
CA ARG A 238 2.76 1.84 -7.11
C ARG A 238 3.23 2.72 -8.26
N ASP A 239 2.28 3.32 -8.98
CA ASP A 239 2.58 4.14 -10.17
C ASP A 239 3.35 5.42 -9.79
N MET A 240 3.17 5.91 -8.56
CA MET A 240 3.98 6.99 -7.97
C MET A 240 5.40 6.55 -7.55
N GLY A 241 5.73 5.26 -7.60
CA GLY A 241 7.05 4.72 -7.28
C GLY A 241 7.25 4.39 -5.79
N PHE A 242 6.18 4.15 -5.03
CA PHE A 242 6.32 3.58 -3.69
C PHE A 242 6.66 2.09 -3.77
N LEU A 243 7.47 1.63 -2.82
CA LEU A 243 7.80 0.24 -2.65
C LEU A 243 6.67 -0.51 -1.94
N PRO A 244 6.34 -1.74 -2.35
CA PRO A 244 5.29 -2.51 -1.72
C PRO A 244 5.61 -2.83 -0.25
N GLU A 245 6.88 -3.07 0.10
CA GLU A 245 7.32 -3.33 1.47
C GLU A 245 7.09 -2.12 2.38
N ALA A 246 7.34 -0.91 1.86
CA ALA A 246 7.08 0.33 2.59
C ALA A 246 5.59 0.56 2.81
N MET A 247 4.77 0.32 1.78
CA MET A 247 3.31 0.42 1.88
C MET A 247 2.75 -0.61 2.87
N LEU A 248 3.20 -1.86 2.82
CA LEU A 248 2.79 -2.92 3.75
C LEU A 248 3.13 -2.54 5.19
N ASN A 249 4.39 -2.16 5.45
CA ASN A 249 4.84 -1.73 6.77
C ASN A 249 4.02 -0.54 7.28
N TYR A 250 3.80 0.46 6.42
CA TYR A 250 3.02 1.64 6.76
C TYR A 250 1.56 1.28 7.12
N LEU A 251 0.88 0.49 6.29
CA LEU A 251 -0.50 0.06 6.54
C LEU A 251 -0.61 -0.79 7.80
N ALA A 252 0.39 -1.62 8.10
CA ALA A 252 0.43 -2.41 9.33
C ALA A 252 0.45 -1.52 10.58
N LEU A 253 1.27 -0.46 10.58
CA LEU A 253 1.41 0.46 11.71
C LEU A 253 0.24 1.46 11.83
N LEU A 254 -0.65 1.54 10.85
CA LEU A 254 -1.87 2.33 10.96
C LEU A 254 -2.83 1.65 11.94
N GLY A 255 -2.94 2.21 13.15
CA GLY A 255 -3.89 1.74 14.17
C GLY A 255 -3.55 0.39 14.78
N TRP A 256 -2.29 -0.04 14.71
CA TRP A 256 -1.74 -1.16 15.47
C TRP A 256 -0.34 -0.76 15.97
N ASN A 257 0.04 -1.21 17.15
CA ASN A 257 1.34 -0.94 17.74
C ASN A 257 2.05 -2.26 18.10
N PRO A 258 3.33 -2.43 17.75
CA PRO A 258 4.09 -3.66 17.99
C PRO A 258 4.44 -3.91 19.47
N GLY A 259 4.06 -3.01 20.38
CA GLY A 259 4.40 -3.06 21.81
C GLY A 259 5.80 -2.50 22.13
N ASP A 260 6.50 -1.98 21.13
CA ASP A 260 7.82 -1.37 21.22
C ASP A 260 7.92 -0.17 20.26
N GLU A 261 9.12 0.41 20.15
CA GLU A 261 9.42 1.60 19.34
C GLU A 261 9.86 1.26 17.90
N ARG A 262 9.76 0.00 17.45
CA ARG A 262 10.15 -0.36 16.07
C ARG A 262 9.16 0.23 15.07
N GLU A 263 9.70 0.82 14.01
CA GLU A 263 8.89 1.41 12.92
C GLU A 263 9.11 0.73 11.56
N PHE A 264 10.06 -0.20 11.46
CA PHE A 264 10.41 -0.89 10.22
C PHE A 264 10.37 -2.40 10.43
N PHE A 265 9.66 -3.09 9.55
CA PHE A 265 9.43 -4.52 9.63
C PHE A 265 9.45 -5.16 8.24
N THR A 266 9.94 -6.37 8.18
CA THR A 266 9.60 -7.30 7.09
C THR A 266 8.18 -7.84 7.28
N HIS A 267 7.62 -8.41 6.22
CA HIS A 267 6.29 -9.06 6.30
C HIS A 267 6.29 -10.21 7.32
N GLU A 268 7.35 -11.02 7.36
CA GLU A 268 7.48 -12.13 8.31
C GLU A 268 7.54 -11.66 9.77
N GLU A 269 8.27 -10.57 10.04
CA GLU A 269 8.31 -9.98 11.38
C GLU A 269 6.95 -9.41 11.80
N LEU A 270 6.20 -8.81 10.88
CA LEU A 270 4.82 -8.38 11.14
C LEU A 270 3.93 -9.56 11.46
N ALA A 271 3.96 -10.64 10.67
CA ALA A 271 3.16 -11.83 10.91
C ALA A 271 3.48 -12.45 12.28
N THR A 272 4.75 -12.47 12.65
CA THR A 272 5.20 -12.98 13.95
C THR A 272 4.75 -12.09 15.12
N ALA A 273 4.81 -10.77 14.95
CA ALA A 273 4.48 -9.81 16.02
C ALA A 273 2.99 -9.48 16.14
N PHE A 274 2.20 -9.70 15.09
CA PHE A 274 0.82 -9.24 15.00
C PHE A 274 -0.06 -9.86 16.09
N SER A 275 -0.92 -9.03 16.68
CA SER A 275 -1.90 -9.43 17.70
C SER A 275 -3.10 -8.51 17.63
N MET A 276 -4.29 -9.07 17.75
CA MET A 276 -5.54 -8.32 17.60
C MET A 276 -5.76 -7.35 18.77
N GLU A 277 -5.29 -7.73 19.96
CA GLU A 277 -5.40 -6.98 21.21
C GLU A 277 -4.63 -5.65 21.18
N ARG A 278 -3.63 -5.54 20.30
CA ARG A 278 -2.82 -4.33 20.11
C ARG A 278 -3.35 -3.42 19.01
N VAL A 279 -4.48 -3.76 18.40
CA VAL A 279 -5.19 -2.85 17.50
C VAL A 279 -5.80 -1.71 18.33
N GLN A 280 -5.49 -0.48 17.95
CA GLN A 280 -5.96 0.70 18.65
C GLN A 280 -7.45 0.95 18.36
N LYS A 281 -8.17 1.50 19.35
CA LYS A 281 -9.59 1.84 19.21
C LYS A 281 -9.84 3.15 18.44
N GLY A 282 -8.86 4.06 18.42
CA GLY A 282 -8.97 5.35 17.74
C GLY A 282 -8.77 5.22 16.23
N GLY A 283 -9.42 6.12 15.46
CA GLY A 283 -9.19 6.23 14.01
C GLY A 283 -7.72 6.54 13.69
N ALA A 284 -7.18 5.89 12.67
CA ALA A 284 -5.78 6.06 12.28
C ALA A 284 -5.66 7.08 11.14
N ILE A 285 -4.84 8.12 11.32
CA ILE A 285 -4.65 9.16 10.31
C ILE A 285 -3.71 8.65 9.22
N PHE A 286 -4.19 8.66 7.98
CA PHE A 286 -3.38 8.42 6.80
C PHE A 286 -2.59 9.68 6.47
N SER A 287 -1.26 9.56 6.40
CA SER A 287 -0.29 10.62 6.17
C SER A 287 0.70 10.16 5.11
N THR A 288 0.60 10.76 3.94
CA THR A 288 1.54 10.53 2.84
C THR A 288 2.97 10.92 3.24
N GLU A 289 3.14 11.94 4.08
CA GLU A 289 4.47 12.33 4.59
C GLU A 289 5.13 11.20 5.38
N LYS A 290 4.39 10.55 6.29
CA LYS A 290 4.92 9.39 7.04
C LYS A 290 5.22 8.22 6.12
N LEU A 291 4.32 7.94 5.16
CA LEU A 291 4.55 6.89 4.15
C LEU A 291 5.81 7.18 3.32
N THR A 292 6.03 8.42 2.89
CA THR A 292 7.22 8.84 2.14
C THR A 292 8.49 8.67 2.97
N ALA A 293 8.47 9.02 4.26
CA ALA A 293 9.60 8.82 5.15
C ALA A 293 9.95 7.32 5.31
N ILE A 294 8.95 6.46 5.47
CA ILE A 294 9.13 5.00 5.49
C ILE A 294 9.66 4.52 4.14
N ASN A 295 9.07 4.96 3.03
CA ASN A 295 9.49 4.56 1.69
C ASN A 295 10.96 4.86 1.42
N LYS A 296 11.43 6.03 1.85
CA LYS A 296 12.83 6.42 1.77
C LYS A 296 13.75 5.46 2.52
N HIS A 297 13.34 4.98 3.69
CA HIS A 297 14.11 3.97 4.44
C HIS A 297 14.24 2.67 3.63
N TYR A 298 13.15 2.16 3.06
CA TYR A 298 13.21 0.94 2.25
C TYR A 298 13.99 1.13 0.95
N ILE A 299 13.92 2.31 0.31
CA ILE A 299 14.76 2.60 -0.87
C ILE A 299 16.25 2.51 -0.50
N ARG A 300 16.64 3.05 0.65
CA ARG A 300 18.04 3.03 1.13
C ARG A 300 18.55 1.63 1.50
N SER A 301 17.66 0.69 1.82
CA SER A 301 18.06 -0.68 2.12
C SER A 301 18.23 -1.56 0.88
N LEU A 302 17.76 -1.12 -0.29
CA LEU A 302 17.95 -1.83 -1.54
C LEU A 302 19.43 -1.84 -1.96
N SER A 303 19.86 -2.92 -2.59
CA SER A 303 21.11 -2.90 -3.34
C SER A 303 20.98 -2.00 -4.58
N VAL A 304 22.09 -1.42 -5.05
CA VAL A 304 22.10 -0.60 -6.27
C VAL A 304 21.51 -1.33 -7.48
N PRO A 305 21.88 -2.61 -7.78
CA PRO A 305 21.29 -3.34 -8.89
C PRO A 305 19.78 -3.54 -8.75
N GLU A 306 19.30 -3.83 -7.53
CA GLU A 306 17.88 -4.00 -7.27
C GLU A 306 17.11 -2.68 -7.41
N LEU A 307 17.66 -1.57 -6.92
CA LEU A 307 17.08 -0.24 -7.09
C LEU A 307 16.96 0.14 -8.56
N MET A 308 18.01 -0.12 -9.37
CA MET A 308 17.99 0.09 -10.81
C MET A 308 16.89 -0.73 -11.49
N GLN A 309 16.82 -2.02 -11.19
CA GLN A 309 15.80 -2.92 -11.73
C GLN A 309 14.39 -2.43 -11.39
N ARG A 310 14.13 -2.10 -10.12
CA ARG A 310 12.81 -1.66 -9.65
C ARG A 310 12.42 -0.30 -10.23
N ALA A 311 13.38 0.59 -10.49
CA ALA A 311 13.14 1.89 -11.14
C ALA A 311 13.06 1.81 -12.67
N GLY A 312 13.24 0.63 -13.28
CA GLY A 312 13.19 0.45 -14.73
C GLY A 312 14.41 1.01 -15.48
N ILE A 313 15.57 1.10 -14.82
CA ILE A 313 16.82 1.57 -15.41
C ILE A 313 17.54 0.38 -16.06
N SER A 314 17.64 0.39 -17.37
CA SER A 314 18.24 -0.70 -18.17
C SER A 314 19.73 -0.53 -18.46
N GLU A 315 20.26 0.69 -18.35
CA GLU A 315 21.67 0.99 -18.65
C GLU A 315 22.57 0.74 -17.44
N GLU A 316 23.24 -0.41 -17.43
CA GLU A 316 24.29 -0.72 -16.45
C GLU A 316 25.66 -0.33 -17.00
N ASN A 317 26.08 0.90 -16.68
CA ASN A 317 27.48 1.28 -16.75
C ASN A 317 27.94 1.81 -15.37
N ASP A 318 29.25 1.90 -15.19
CA ASP A 318 29.86 2.31 -13.91
C ASP A 318 29.41 3.71 -13.46
N ALA A 319 29.22 4.65 -14.39
CA ALA A 319 28.74 5.99 -14.07
C ALA A 319 27.27 5.96 -13.59
N THR A 320 26.41 5.18 -14.25
CA THR A 320 25.02 5.00 -13.83
C THR A 320 24.93 4.39 -12.44
N ALA A 321 25.68 3.31 -12.16
CA ALA A 321 25.67 2.65 -10.86
C ALA A 321 26.14 3.59 -9.74
N LYS A 322 27.21 4.36 -9.99
CA LYS A 322 27.70 5.38 -9.03
C LYS A 322 26.69 6.51 -8.83
N ALA A 323 26.02 6.97 -9.88
CA ALA A 323 24.97 7.98 -9.79
C ALA A 323 23.78 7.49 -8.97
N VAL A 324 23.34 6.25 -9.19
CA VAL A 324 22.26 5.62 -8.41
C VAL A 324 22.65 5.53 -6.94
N ALA A 325 23.85 5.05 -6.63
CA ALA A 325 24.35 4.98 -5.25
C ALA A 325 24.35 6.36 -4.56
N LEU A 326 24.71 7.40 -5.31
CA LEU A 326 24.75 8.78 -4.82
C LEU A 326 23.35 9.38 -4.59
N GLU A 327 22.40 9.09 -5.48
CA GLU A 327 21.03 9.62 -5.42
C GLU A 327 20.09 8.80 -4.51
N GLN A 328 20.42 7.53 -4.24
CA GLN A 328 19.64 6.65 -3.36
C GLN A 328 19.38 7.27 -1.98
N GLU A 329 20.32 8.05 -1.45
CA GLU A 329 20.18 8.73 -0.17
C GLU A 329 19.19 9.92 -0.20
N ARG A 330 18.83 10.38 -1.39
CA ARG A 330 18.12 11.64 -1.64
C ARG A 330 16.70 11.40 -2.10
N ILE A 331 16.50 10.47 -3.03
CA ILE A 331 15.17 10.16 -3.60
C ILE A 331 14.20 9.64 -2.54
N SER A 332 12.93 9.89 -2.78
CA SER A 332 11.83 9.47 -1.90
C SER A 332 10.92 8.43 -2.56
N THR A 333 10.90 8.36 -3.89
CA THR A 333 10.18 7.36 -4.70
C THR A 333 11.05 6.88 -5.85
N LEU A 334 10.71 5.72 -6.41
CA LEU A 334 11.43 5.15 -7.57
C LEU A 334 11.32 6.03 -8.82
N THR A 335 10.22 6.76 -8.98
CA THR A 335 9.95 7.62 -10.14
C THR A 335 10.84 8.86 -10.20
N GLU A 336 11.44 9.28 -9.07
CA GLU A 336 12.41 10.38 -9.02
C GLU A 336 13.78 9.97 -9.58
N LEU A 337 14.11 8.67 -9.57
CA LEU A 337 15.45 8.20 -9.86
C LEU A 337 15.90 8.50 -11.30
N PRO A 338 15.11 8.25 -12.36
CA PRO A 338 15.54 8.52 -13.74
C PRO A 338 15.97 9.96 -13.97
N GLU A 339 15.23 10.94 -13.43
CA GLU A 339 15.60 12.35 -13.52
C GLU A 339 16.80 12.68 -12.61
N ALA A 340 16.85 12.09 -11.41
CA ALA A 340 17.97 12.24 -10.47
C ALA A 340 19.32 11.86 -11.11
N ILE A 341 19.36 10.74 -11.84
CA ILE A 341 20.60 10.22 -12.44
C ILE A 341 20.83 10.68 -13.88
N ALA A 342 19.97 11.53 -14.45
CA ALA A 342 20.08 11.96 -15.85
C ALA A 342 21.44 12.58 -16.20
N PHE A 343 22.12 13.17 -15.20
CA PHE A 343 23.48 13.72 -15.39
C PHE A 343 24.52 12.64 -15.71
N ALA A 344 24.29 11.37 -15.39
CA ALA A 344 25.19 10.27 -15.68
C ALA A 344 25.02 9.69 -17.09
N SER A 345 24.00 10.15 -17.84
CA SER A 345 23.77 9.69 -19.22
C SER A 345 24.96 10.05 -20.12
N PRO A 346 25.42 9.13 -20.99
CA PRO A 346 26.44 9.43 -21.98
C PRO A 346 25.96 10.45 -23.03
N GLU A 347 24.64 10.59 -23.21
CA GLU A 347 24.02 11.55 -24.14
C GLU A 347 23.76 12.91 -23.49
N TRP A 348 24.25 13.15 -22.26
CA TRP A 348 23.98 14.39 -21.55
C TRP A 348 24.45 15.63 -22.32
N GLN A 349 23.57 16.63 -22.36
CA GLN A 349 23.82 17.94 -22.94
C GLN A 349 23.39 19.04 -21.98
N ALA A 350 24.06 20.19 -22.05
CA ALA A 350 23.75 21.34 -21.22
C ALA A 350 22.37 21.92 -21.60
N THR A 351 21.37 21.72 -20.75
CA THR A 351 20.01 22.26 -20.92
C THR A 351 19.59 23.06 -19.69
N TYR A 352 20.04 24.31 -19.60
CA TYR A 352 19.69 25.24 -18.52
C TYR A 352 19.90 26.69 -18.96
N PRO A 353 19.16 27.66 -18.38
CA PRO A 353 19.38 29.07 -18.69
C PRO A 353 20.75 29.54 -18.17
N PRO A 354 21.50 30.38 -18.93
CA PRO A 354 22.81 30.88 -18.50
C PRO A 354 22.80 31.54 -17.12
N SER A 355 21.68 32.18 -16.76
CA SER A 355 21.50 32.83 -15.45
C SER A 355 21.61 31.86 -14.27
N MET A 356 21.34 30.56 -14.46
CA MET A 356 21.44 29.55 -13.40
C MET A 356 22.89 29.33 -12.95
N LEU A 357 23.88 29.57 -13.82
CA LEU A 357 25.30 29.47 -13.47
C LEU A 357 25.75 30.58 -12.51
N VAL A 358 25.06 31.73 -12.50
CA VAL A 358 25.51 32.92 -11.77
C VAL A 358 25.08 32.84 -10.29
N TRP A 359 26.06 32.77 -9.40
CA TRP A 359 25.79 32.67 -7.96
C TRP A 359 25.43 34.02 -7.33
N LYS A 360 24.21 34.14 -6.79
CA LYS A 360 23.74 35.28 -5.96
C LYS A 360 24.09 36.66 -6.56
N LYS A 361 25.10 37.33 -6.01
CA LYS A 361 25.50 38.70 -6.36
C LYS A 361 26.66 38.75 -7.38
N SER A 362 27.07 37.60 -7.90
CA SER A 362 28.08 37.50 -8.95
C SER A 362 27.53 38.03 -10.29
N THR A 363 28.40 38.12 -11.28
CA THR A 363 28.06 38.53 -12.65
C THR A 363 28.36 37.42 -13.63
N ALA A 364 27.74 37.47 -14.81
CA ALA A 364 28.04 36.51 -15.90
C ALA A 364 29.53 36.53 -16.26
N GLU A 365 30.13 37.72 -16.39
CA GLU A 365 31.55 37.89 -16.72
C GLU A 365 32.48 37.31 -15.64
N ALA A 366 32.18 37.56 -14.37
CA ALA A 366 32.94 37.00 -13.25
C ALA A 366 32.81 35.48 -13.21
N THR A 367 31.60 34.96 -13.40
CA THR A 367 31.33 33.51 -13.44
C THR A 367 32.07 32.84 -14.60
N LYS A 368 32.10 33.48 -15.77
CA LYS A 368 32.82 33.00 -16.95
C LYS A 368 34.33 32.92 -16.72
N THR A 369 34.89 33.93 -16.06
CA THR A 369 36.31 33.96 -15.66
C THR A 369 36.63 32.82 -14.68
N ILE A 370 35.79 32.65 -13.65
CA ILE A 370 35.93 31.59 -12.65
C ILE A 370 35.86 30.19 -13.30
N LEU A 371 34.92 29.97 -14.23
CA LEU A 371 34.83 28.71 -14.96
C LEU A 371 36.07 28.44 -15.81
N ALA A 372 36.66 29.46 -16.43
CA ALA A 372 37.91 29.30 -17.18
C ALA A 372 39.10 28.89 -16.28
N ASP A 373 39.20 29.51 -15.10
CA ASP A 373 40.22 29.15 -14.11
C ASP A 373 39.99 27.73 -13.55
N LEU A 374 38.73 27.39 -13.25
CA LEU A 374 38.34 26.06 -12.79
C LEU A 374 38.67 24.98 -13.83
N ILE A 375 38.37 25.20 -15.11
CA ILE A 375 38.75 24.29 -16.21
C ILE A 375 40.26 24.08 -16.20
N THR A 376 41.04 25.16 -16.10
CA THR A 376 42.51 25.08 -16.05
C THR A 376 42.99 24.23 -14.88
N LYS A 377 42.38 24.39 -13.70
CA LYS A 377 42.71 23.60 -12.51
C LYS A 377 42.33 22.13 -12.66
N VAL A 378 41.16 21.82 -13.20
CA VAL A 378 40.76 20.43 -13.47
C VAL A 378 41.69 19.79 -14.50
N VAL A 379 42.10 20.51 -15.56
CA VAL A 379 43.08 20.01 -16.54
C VAL A 379 44.41 19.67 -15.86
N GLN A 380 44.93 20.59 -15.02
CA GLN A 380 46.18 20.44 -14.27
C GLN A 380 46.14 19.40 -13.14
N TYR A 381 44.97 18.84 -12.84
CA TYR A 381 44.87 17.77 -11.85
C TYR A 381 45.48 16.47 -12.39
N GLU A 382 46.76 16.25 -12.09
CA GLU A 382 47.51 15.03 -12.45
C GLU A 382 47.79 14.13 -11.24
N LYS A 383 47.36 14.55 -10.05
CA LYS A 383 47.72 13.91 -8.79
C LYS A 383 46.68 12.85 -8.40
N GLY A 384 47.00 11.58 -8.65
CA GLY A 384 46.19 10.45 -8.17
C GLY A 384 44.90 10.21 -8.97
N ASP A 385 43.97 9.48 -8.37
CA ASP A 385 42.70 9.12 -8.98
C ASP A 385 41.74 10.33 -9.01
N PHE A 386 40.78 10.33 -9.95
CA PHE A 386 39.80 11.42 -10.05
C PHE A 386 38.62 11.21 -9.08
N THR A 387 38.93 11.16 -7.79
CA THR A 387 37.95 10.92 -6.70
C THR A 387 37.44 12.23 -6.10
N ALA A 388 36.23 12.22 -5.54
CA ALA A 388 35.59 13.38 -4.95
C ALA A 388 36.42 13.98 -3.81
N LEU A 389 36.97 13.13 -2.92
CA LEU A 389 37.78 13.57 -1.78
C LEU A 389 39.05 14.32 -2.24
N GLN A 390 39.80 13.73 -3.17
CA GLN A 390 41.07 14.32 -3.63
C GLN A 390 40.82 15.57 -4.48
N LEU A 391 39.77 15.56 -5.31
CA LEU A 391 39.35 16.73 -6.08
C LEU A 391 38.90 17.87 -5.16
N GLN A 392 38.16 17.55 -4.09
CA GLN A 392 37.75 18.52 -3.08
C GLN A 392 38.97 19.14 -2.39
N GLU A 393 39.91 18.35 -1.89
CA GLU A 393 41.13 18.87 -1.25
C GLU A 393 41.91 19.81 -2.17
N TYR A 394 42.09 19.41 -3.44
CA TYR A 394 42.82 20.18 -4.44
C TYR A 394 42.12 21.50 -4.79
N LEU A 395 40.82 21.46 -5.10
CA LEU A 395 40.08 22.65 -5.54
C LEU A 395 39.80 23.60 -4.38
N ILE A 396 39.51 23.10 -3.17
CA ILE A 396 39.30 23.95 -1.99
C ILE A 396 40.59 24.68 -1.61
N ALA A 397 41.74 24.02 -1.66
CA ALA A 397 43.03 24.68 -1.42
C ALA A 397 43.27 25.83 -2.40
N TRP A 398 42.97 25.61 -3.69
CA TRP A 398 43.04 26.66 -4.70
C TRP A 398 42.07 27.82 -4.42
N ILE A 399 40.80 27.52 -4.16
CA ILE A 399 39.75 28.51 -3.86
C ILE A 399 40.18 29.40 -2.69
N ASP A 400 40.59 28.78 -1.59
CA ASP A 400 40.95 29.49 -0.37
C ASP A 400 42.24 30.32 -0.55
N SER A 401 43.26 29.77 -1.24
CA SER A 401 44.51 30.51 -1.53
C SER A 401 44.33 31.68 -2.51
N GLY A 402 43.36 31.59 -3.41
CA GLY A 402 43.00 32.64 -4.36
C GLY A 402 42.06 33.69 -3.79
N GLY A 403 41.60 33.55 -2.55
CA GLY A 403 40.60 34.45 -1.96
C GLY A 403 39.25 34.42 -2.67
N LEU A 404 38.93 33.32 -3.37
CA LEU A 404 37.69 33.16 -4.11
C LEU A 404 36.54 32.76 -3.19
N GLY A 405 35.34 33.25 -3.47
CA GLY A 405 34.14 32.78 -2.77
C GLY A 405 33.83 31.33 -3.15
N ARG A 406 33.76 30.42 -2.17
CA ARG A 406 33.42 29.00 -2.43
C ARG A 406 32.12 28.83 -3.20
N GLY A 407 31.11 29.64 -2.91
CA GLY A 407 29.84 29.64 -3.65
C GLY A 407 30.01 30.07 -5.11
N ASP A 408 30.86 31.07 -5.37
CA ASP A 408 31.12 31.58 -6.72
C ASP A 408 31.83 30.56 -7.62
N VAL A 409 32.44 29.51 -7.05
CA VAL A 409 33.10 28.43 -7.79
C VAL A 409 32.25 27.15 -7.81
N LEU A 410 31.79 26.70 -6.63
CA LEU A 410 31.13 25.39 -6.48
C LEU A 410 29.69 25.39 -7.01
N TRP A 411 29.01 26.54 -7.02
CA TRP A 411 27.66 26.64 -7.60
C TRP A 411 27.69 26.54 -9.14
N PRO A 412 28.47 27.35 -9.88
CA PRO A 412 28.58 27.17 -11.33
C PRO A 412 29.08 25.78 -11.71
N MET A 413 30.01 25.20 -10.94
CA MET A 413 30.46 23.83 -11.17
C MET A 413 29.32 22.82 -11.06
N ARG A 414 28.50 22.90 -10.01
CA ARG A 414 27.32 22.04 -9.84
C ARG A 414 26.37 22.14 -11.03
N VAL A 415 25.96 23.36 -11.36
CA VAL A 415 25.00 23.61 -12.44
C VAL A 415 25.57 23.17 -13.78
N ALA A 416 26.86 23.43 -14.05
CA ALA A 416 27.52 22.98 -15.27
C ALA A 416 27.52 21.45 -15.41
N LEU A 417 27.68 20.73 -14.30
CA LEU A 417 27.77 19.27 -14.34
C LEU A 417 26.41 18.57 -14.37
N THR A 418 25.35 19.16 -13.81
CA THR A 418 24.04 18.47 -13.71
C THR A 418 22.93 19.14 -14.50
N GLY A 419 23.06 20.44 -14.76
CA GLY A 419 21.97 21.29 -15.22
C GLY A 419 20.91 21.57 -14.16
N ARG A 420 21.22 21.37 -12.88
CA ARG A 420 20.26 21.48 -11.77
C ARG A 420 20.78 22.32 -10.62
N GLU A 421 19.87 23.04 -9.96
CA GLU A 421 20.13 23.77 -8.73
C GLU A 421 20.29 22.83 -7.51
N HIS A 422 19.54 21.72 -7.52
CA HIS A 422 19.52 20.72 -6.46
C HIS A 422 20.06 19.39 -6.96
N SER A 423 21.18 18.96 -6.40
CA SER A 423 21.90 17.74 -6.75
C SER A 423 22.87 17.34 -5.63
N PRO A 424 23.57 16.20 -5.73
CA PRO A 424 24.72 15.86 -4.91
C PRO A 424 25.84 16.91 -5.03
N GLY A 425 26.87 16.86 -4.19
CA GLY A 425 27.97 17.80 -4.26
C GLY A 425 28.71 17.74 -5.61
N PRO A 426 29.24 18.89 -6.09
CA PRO A 426 29.87 18.96 -7.39
C PRO A 426 31.10 18.03 -7.53
N PHE A 427 31.76 17.69 -6.42
CA PHE A 427 32.89 16.76 -6.42
C PHE A 427 32.45 15.31 -6.64
N GLU A 428 31.38 14.86 -5.98
CA GLU A 428 30.84 13.51 -6.21
C GLU A 428 30.32 13.37 -7.64
N ILE A 429 29.65 14.41 -8.16
CA ILE A 429 29.19 14.43 -9.55
C ILE A 429 30.39 14.36 -10.51
N ALA A 430 31.45 15.13 -10.27
CA ALA A 430 32.65 15.12 -11.10
C ALA A 430 33.32 13.73 -11.11
N GLU A 431 33.39 13.05 -9.95
CA GLU A 431 33.89 11.68 -9.87
C GLU A 431 33.03 10.71 -10.70
N VAL A 432 31.70 10.81 -10.62
CA VAL A 432 30.76 9.97 -11.37
C VAL A 432 30.96 10.10 -12.87
N VAL A 433 31.00 11.34 -13.39
CA VAL A 433 31.10 11.59 -14.83
C VAL A 433 32.54 11.51 -15.35
N GLY A 434 33.52 11.63 -14.47
CA GLY A 434 34.94 11.58 -14.77
C GLY A 434 35.53 12.91 -15.27
N LYS A 435 36.87 12.95 -15.33
CA LYS A 435 37.66 14.15 -15.63
C LYS A 435 37.34 14.80 -16.97
N ASN A 436 37.35 14.01 -18.04
CA ASN A 436 37.17 14.53 -19.40
C ASN A 436 35.77 15.12 -19.59
N GLU A 437 34.76 14.44 -19.06
CA GLU A 437 33.39 14.91 -19.13
C GLU A 437 33.19 16.16 -18.26
N THR A 438 33.77 16.20 -17.05
CA THR A 438 33.82 17.40 -16.21
C THR A 438 34.37 18.60 -16.98
N ILE A 439 35.51 18.45 -17.66
CA ILE A 439 36.12 19.51 -18.47
C ILE A 439 35.20 19.94 -19.62
N ARG A 440 34.61 18.98 -20.35
CA ARG A 440 33.69 19.24 -21.46
C ARG A 440 32.49 20.06 -21.00
N ARG A 441 31.85 19.65 -19.90
CA ARG A 441 30.65 20.31 -19.33
C ARG A 441 30.95 21.71 -18.82
N LEU A 442 32.06 21.89 -18.10
CA LEU A 442 32.51 23.21 -17.65
C LEU A 442 32.81 24.15 -18.82
N THR A 443 33.41 23.62 -19.89
CA THR A 443 33.69 24.38 -21.13
C THR A 443 32.38 24.83 -21.79
N ALA A 444 31.42 23.92 -21.94
CA ALA A 444 30.10 24.26 -22.48
C ALA A 444 29.38 25.32 -21.63
N ALA A 445 29.42 25.20 -20.31
CA ALA A 445 28.84 26.17 -19.39
C ALA A 445 29.48 27.57 -19.52
N ARG A 446 30.81 27.64 -19.64
CA ARG A 446 31.55 28.88 -19.87
C ARG A 446 31.17 29.53 -21.20
N ASP A 447 30.96 28.74 -22.24
CA ASP A 447 30.68 29.23 -23.60
C ASP A 447 29.23 29.72 -23.77
N ILE A 448 28.32 29.27 -22.90
CA ILE A 448 26.91 29.70 -22.85
C ILE A 448 26.75 31.03 -22.07
N LEU A 449 27.70 31.39 -21.20
CA LEU A 449 27.79 32.71 -20.53
C LEU A 449 28.43 33.75 -21.45
#